data_AF-A0A926BSF9-F1
#
_entry.id   AF-A0A926BSF9-F1
#
_cell.length_a   1.000
_cell.length_b   1.000
_cell.length_c   1.000
_cell.angle_alpha   90.00
_cell.angle_beta   90.00
_cell.angle_gamma   90.00
#
_symmetry.space_group_name_H-M   'P 1'
#
loop_
_entity.id
_entity.type
_entity.pdbx_description
1 polymer ?
#
loop_
_entity_poly.entity_id
_entity_poly.type
_entity_poly.pdbx_seq_one_letter_code
_entity_poly.pdbx_strand_id
1 'polypeptide(L)'
;ECVEPLLLRGADVLILGCTHFPALTPLIRETAGSDVTIIDTTNAVVRRVAEVVPPAPPASVGDLTIFATGANPETFAAGARFLLGAAHPVHPLTL
;
A
#
# COMPACT_ATOMS: atom_id res chain seq x y z
N GLU A 1 17.60 -9.45 7.99
CA GLU A 1 18.68 -8.57 7.50
C GLU A 1 18.32 -7.10 7.28
N CYS A 2 17.15 -6.69 6.74
CA CYS A 2 16.85 -5.24 6.60
C CYS A 2 16.38 -4.54 7.90
N VAL A 3 15.75 -5.26 8.83
CA VAL A 3 15.14 -4.68 10.04
C VAL A 3 16.14 -4.59 11.20
N GLU A 4 16.94 -5.65 11.44
CA GLU A 4 17.88 -5.72 12.58
C GLU A 4 18.84 -4.53 12.68
N PRO A 5 19.43 -4.00 11.58
CA PRO A 5 20.32 -2.86 11.67
C PRO A 5 19.65 -1.59 12.21
N LEU A 6 18.33 -1.43 12.02
CA LEU A 6 17.56 -0.31 12.56
C LEU A 6 17.35 -0.48 14.07
N LEU A 7 17.05 -1.70 14.50
CA LEU A 7 16.85 -2.03 15.91
C LEU A 7 18.14 -1.84 16.72
N LEU A 8 19.28 -2.29 16.18
CA LEU A 8 20.60 -2.10 16.80
C LEU A 8 20.97 -0.62 16.96
N ARG A 9 20.36 0.27 16.16
CA ARG A 9 20.54 1.72 16.24
C ARG A 9 19.50 2.40 17.15
N GLY A 10 18.68 1.62 17.86
CA GLY A 10 17.71 2.10 18.83
C GLY A 10 16.36 2.50 18.24
N ALA A 11 16.00 2.02 17.04
CA ALA A 11 14.66 2.26 16.51
C ALA A 11 13.60 1.52 17.36
N ASP A 12 12.71 2.29 17.98
CA ASP A 12 11.54 1.85 18.73
C ASP A 12 10.24 1.96 17.91
N VAL A 13 10.30 2.64 16.76
CA VAL A 13 9.20 2.79 15.81
C VAL A 13 9.70 2.53 14.38
N LEU A 14 8.97 1.70 13.63
CA LEU A 14 9.19 1.43 12.22
C LEU A 14 8.01 1.92 11.38
N ILE A 15 8.26 2.88 10.50
CA ILE A 15 7.26 3.37 9.54
C ILE A 15 7.39 2.57 8.25
N LEU A 16 6.29 1.94 7.81
CA LEU A 16 6.20 1.24 6.53
C LEU A 16 6.06 2.26 5.39
N GLY A 17 7.19 2.85 5.00
CA GLY A 17 7.25 3.95 4.02
C GLY A 17 7.19 3.54 2.55
N CYS A 18 7.01 2.25 2.25
CA CYS A 18 6.81 1.73 0.89
C CYS A 18 5.45 1.05 0.81
N THR A 19 4.74 1.26 -0.30
CA THR A 19 3.40 0.68 -0.55
C THR A 19 3.35 -0.84 -0.51
N HIS A 20 4.49 -1.53 -0.61
CA HIS A 20 4.57 -3.00 -0.59
C HIS A 20 4.77 -3.59 0.82
N PHE A 21 5.29 -2.81 1.76
CA PHE A 21 5.66 -3.31 3.09
C PHE A 21 4.49 -3.75 3.98
N PRO A 22 3.26 -3.23 3.86
CA PRO A 22 2.13 -3.75 4.63
C PRO A 22 1.94 -5.26 4.47
N ALA A 23 2.18 -5.81 3.28
CA ALA A 23 2.12 -7.25 3.02
C ALA A 23 3.18 -8.08 3.79
N LEU A 24 4.27 -7.43 4.22
CA LEU A 24 5.37 -8.04 4.96
C LEU A 24 5.28 -7.80 6.46
N THR A 25 4.24 -7.12 6.95
CA THR A 25 4.07 -6.81 8.38
C THR A 25 4.28 -8.01 9.31
N PRO A 26 3.79 -9.24 9.02
CA PRO A 26 4.04 -10.39 9.88
C PRO A 26 5.53 -10.73 10.02
N LEU A 27 6.28 -10.72 8.92
CA LEU A 27 7.73 -11.00 8.90
C LEU A 27 8.53 -9.87 9.57
N ILE A 28 8.13 -8.63 9.35
CA ILE A 28 8.74 -7.47 10.01
C ILE A 28 8.52 -7.56 11.52
N ARG A 29 7.31 -7.93 11.97
CA ARG A 29 7.01 -8.15 13.40
C ARG A 29 7.84 -9.28 14.01
N GLU A 30 8.02 -10.38 13.30
CA GLU A 30 8.85 -11.50 13.76
C GLU A 30 10.29 -11.05 14.07
N THR A 31 10.83 -10.16 13.24
CA THR A 31 12.19 -9.62 13.45
C THR A 31 12.23 -8.48 14.47
N ALA A 32 11.23 -7.59 14.46
CA ALA A 32 11.20 -6.38 15.29
C ALA A 32 10.83 -6.65 16.76
N GLY A 33 10.11 -7.74 17.04
CA GLY A 33 9.60 -8.03 18.37
C GLY A 33 8.39 -7.16 18.75
N SER A 34 7.89 -7.36 19.97
CA SER A 34 6.70 -6.69 20.49
C SER A 34 6.93 -5.24 20.91
N ASP A 35 8.17 -4.89 21.23
CA ASP A 35 8.52 -3.60 21.84
C ASP A 35 8.67 -2.48 20.80
N VAL A 36 8.66 -2.85 19.52
CA VAL A 36 8.76 -1.93 18.39
C VAL A 36 7.38 -1.64 17.81
N THR A 37 7.02 -0.36 17.76
CA THR A 37 5.76 0.09 17.15
C THR A 37 5.90 0.07 15.63
N ILE A 38 5.01 -0.64 14.93
CA ILE A 38 4.97 -0.64 13.46
C ILE A 38 3.80 0.20 12.99
N ILE A 39 4.10 1.18 12.12
CA ILE A 39 3.11 2.12 11.56
C ILE A 39 2.96 1.86 10.06
N ASP A 40 1.76 1.43 9.66
CA ASP A 40 1.32 1.46 8.26
C ASP A 40 0.82 2.86 7.89
N THR A 41 1.38 3.41 6.80
CA THR A 41 1.05 4.76 6.32
C THR A 41 -0.26 4.83 5.54
N THR A 42 -0.81 3.70 5.10
CA THR A 42 -2.02 3.61 4.26
C THR A 42 -3.20 4.36 4.90
N ASN A 43 -3.49 4.08 6.18
CA ASN A 43 -4.61 4.71 6.88
C ASN A 43 -4.44 6.23 7.07
N ALA A 44 -3.19 6.69 7.23
CA ALA A 44 -2.91 8.13 7.33
C ALA A 44 -3.22 8.83 6.01
N VAL A 45 -2.87 8.21 4.87
CA VAL A 45 -3.19 8.72 3.53
C VAL A 45 -4.70 8.72 3.30
N VAL A 46 -5.41 7.64 3.63
CA VAL A 46 -6.89 7.56 3.49
C VAL A 46 -7.58 8.66 4.28
N ARG A 47 -7.20 8.87 5.55
CA ARG A 47 -7.76 9.95 6.38
C ARG A 47 -7.49 11.31 5.75
N ARG A 48 -6.26 11.55 5.28
CA ARG A 48 -5.90 12.83 4.67
C ARG A 48 -6.71 13.11 3.40
N VAL A 49 -6.94 12.09 2.57
CA VAL A 49 -7.81 12.21 1.38
C VAL A 49 -9.23 12.59 1.79
N ALA A 50 -9.80 11.96 2.82
CA ALA A 50 -11.13 12.29 3.31
C ALA A 50 -11.28 13.71 3.89
N GLU A 51 -10.18 14.32 4.38
CA GLU A 51 -10.17 15.70 4.86
C GLU A 51 -10.15 16.73 3.71
N VAL A 52 -9.48 16.41 2.60
CA VAL A 52 -9.24 17.37 1.50
C VAL A 52 -10.17 17.18 0.31
N VAL A 53 -10.74 15.98 0.15
CA VAL A 53 -11.70 15.65 -0.91
C VAL A 53 -13.11 15.69 -0.30
N PRO A 54 -14.04 16.49 -0.86
CA PRO A 54 -15.43 16.49 -0.42
C PRO A 54 -16.03 15.07 -0.49
N PRO A 55 -16.87 14.69 0.50
CA PRO A 55 -17.49 13.37 0.47
C PRO A 55 -18.37 13.23 -0.78
N ALA A 56 -18.30 12.06 -1.41
CA ALA A 56 -19.18 11.72 -2.50
C ALA A 56 -20.64 11.59 -1.99
N PRO A 57 -21.65 11.80 -2.85
CA PRO A 57 -23.04 11.61 -2.47
C PRO A 57 -23.29 10.20 -1.89
N PRO A 58 -24.23 10.06 -0.92
CA PRO A 58 -24.60 8.75 -0.41
C PRO A 58 -25.01 7.81 -1.57
N ALA A 59 -24.53 6.57 -1.54
CA ALA A 59 -24.74 5.55 -2.56
C ALA A 59 -24.14 5.84 -3.95
N SER A 60 -23.25 6.83 -4.11
CA SER A 60 -22.45 6.94 -5.33
C SER A 60 -21.46 5.77 -5.41
N VAL A 61 -21.52 5.00 -6.49
CA VAL A 61 -20.48 4.03 -6.85
C VAL A 61 -19.54 4.70 -7.83
N GLY A 62 -18.25 4.72 -7.51
CA GLY A 62 -17.21 5.20 -8.43
C GLY A 62 -16.75 4.07 -9.34
N ASP A 63 -16.44 4.40 -10.59
CA ASP A 63 -15.73 3.50 -11.50
C ASP A 63 -14.22 3.60 -11.26
N LEU A 64 -13.51 2.48 -11.45
CA LEU A 64 -12.05 2.41 -11.36
C LEU A 64 -11.46 2.05 -12.72
N THR A 65 -10.61 2.95 -13.24
CA THR A 65 -9.79 2.72 -14.44
C THR A 65 -8.32 2.81 -14.07
N ILE A 66 -7.51 1.86 -14.52
CA ILE A 66 -6.09 1.79 -14.17
C ILE A 66 -5.23 2.00 -15.41
N PHE A 67 -4.16 2.78 -15.28
CA PHE A 67 -3.17 3.00 -16.33
C PHE A 67 -1.80 2.50 -15.86
N ALA A 68 -1.06 1.81 -16.73
CA ALA A 68 0.26 1.26 -16.42
C ALA A 68 1.25 1.49 -17.57
N THR A 69 2.49 1.87 -17.23
CA THR A 69 3.57 2.14 -18.20
C THR A 69 4.51 0.96 -18.41
N GLY A 70 4.24 -0.18 -17.77
CA GLY A 70 5.08 -1.37 -17.83
C GLY A 70 4.92 -2.16 -19.13
N ALA A 71 5.98 -2.88 -19.50
CA ALA A 71 6.01 -3.72 -20.70
C ALA A 71 5.04 -4.92 -20.67
N ASN A 72 4.47 -5.25 -19.51
CA ASN A 72 3.54 -6.37 -19.35
C ASN A 72 2.28 -5.97 -18.55
N PRO A 73 1.26 -5.38 -19.23
CA PRO A 73 -0.01 -5.00 -18.60
C PRO A 73 -0.76 -6.17 -17.98
N GLU A 74 -0.62 -7.38 -18.51
CA GLU A 74 -1.31 -8.57 -18.00
C GLU A 74 -0.82 -8.96 -16.60
N THR A 75 0.50 -8.89 -16.38
CA THR A 75 1.09 -9.13 -15.05
C THR A 75 0.62 -8.09 -14.05
N PHE A 76 0.57 -6.82 -14.45
CA PHE A 76 0.04 -5.76 -13.60
C PHE A 76 -1.44 -5.99 -13.26
N ALA A 77 -2.26 -6.35 -14.26
CA ALA A 77 -3.68 -6.63 -14.07
C ALA A 77 -3.93 -7.80 -13.11
N ALA A 78 -3.11 -8.86 -13.18
CA ALA A 78 -3.18 -9.97 -12.24
C ALA A 78 -2.87 -9.53 -10.80
N GLY A 79 -1.82 -8.72 -10.60
CA GLY A 79 -1.48 -8.15 -9.30
C GLY A 79 -2.55 -7.21 -8.76
N ALA A 80 -3.10 -6.33 -9.60
CA ALA A 80 -4.18 -5.44 -9.24
C ALA A 80 -5.44 -6.21 -8.84
N ARG A 81 -5.81 -7.26 -9.58
CA ARG A 81 -6.95 -8.12 -9.24
C ARG A 81 -6.77 -8.79 -7.88
N PHE A 82 -5.55 -9.29 -7.60
CA PHE A 82 -5.24 -9.89 -6.32
C PHE A 82 -5.40 -8.91 -5.16
N LEU A 83 -4.90 -7.68 -5.31
CA LEU A 83 -4.95 -6.66 -4.26
C LEU A 83 -6.34 -6.03 -4.08
N LEU A 84 -7.06 -5.80 -5.17
CA LEU A 84 -8.35 -5.09 -5.18
C LEU A 84 -9.55 -6.04 -5.02
N GLY A 85 -9.34 -7.35 -5.12
CA GLY A 85 -10.38 -8.37 -5.00
C GLY A 85 -11.31 -8.50 -6.21
N ALA A 86 -11.14 -7.68 -7.26
CA ALA A 86 -11.93 -7.72 -8.48
C ALA A 86 -11.07 -7.35 -9.71
N ALA A 87 -11.50 -7.81 -10.88
CA ALA A 87 -10.84 -7.43 -12.13
C ALA A 87 -11.28 -6.02 -12.54
N HIS A 88 -10.31 -5.17 -12.87
CA HIS A 88 -10.52 -3.80 -13.34
C HIS A 88 -9.83 -3.59 -14.70
N PRO A 89 -10.35 -2.70 -15.57
CA PRO A 89 -9.69 -2.33 -16.80
C PRO A 89 -8.30 -1.74 -16.54
N VAL A 90 -7.28 -2.32 -17.16
CA VAL A 90 -5.91 -1.83 -17.16
C VAL A 90 -5.52 -1.42 -18.58
N HIS A 91 -5.14 -0.16 -18.76
CA HIS A 91 -4.75 0.40 -20.04
C HIS A 91 -3.24 0.67 -20.08
N PRO A 92 -2.52 0.24 -21.14
CA PRO A 92 -1.14 0.64 -21.31
C PRO A 92 -1.04 2.15 -21.54
N LEU A 93 -0.02 2.79 -20.97
CA LEU A 93 0.27 4.20 -21.12
C LEU A 93 1.74 4.40 -21.46
N THR A 94 2.04 5.23 -22.47
CA THR A 94 3.41 5.68 -22.79
C THR A 94 3.55 7.12 -22.34
N LEU A 95 4.59 7.43 -21.56
CA LEU A 95 4.89 8.79 -21.07
C LEU A 95 5.83 9.54 -22.01
#